data_AF-A0A6G4AD68-F1
#
_entry.id   AF-A0A6G4AD68-F1
#
_cell.length_a   1.000
_cell.length_b   1.000
_cell.length_c   1.000
_cell.angle_alpha   90.00
_cell.angle_beta   90.00
_cell.angle_gamma   90.00
#
_symmetry.space_group_name_H-M   'P 1'
#
loop_
_entity.id
_entity.type
_entity.pdbx_description
1 polymer ?
#
loop_
_entity_poly.entity_id
_entity_poly.type
_entity_poly.pdbx_seq_one_letter_code
_entity_poly.pdbx_strand_id
1 'polypeptide(L)'
;MNRKAQAIVLFLVGGAVLRAGSTDLYLRYVKAGLRPLLLAAGVVLMAAAVATVWYERRTRPAGEATGEGGHGEGEDSHGEVQDSHGEVQDSHGEGEGGHAHREPRVSWLLVLPLFALILVAPPALGSYTAMHTGTALQRPWGFPTLPAGDPLPLNVADYAGRAVYDHGRSLEHRRVKITGFVALDGHGAPYLVRMALNCCAADAQPVKIGLTGRIPAVLEPDTWLQVIGTYTRERTKDPVGGGAIPYLEVSRSRPVPAPRDPYDESWNG
;
A
#
# COMPACT_ATOMS: atom_id res chain seq x y z
N MET A 1 -23.11 5.65 10.58
CA MET A 1 -22.57 6.63 9.61
C MET A 1 -23.68 7.06 8.66
N ASN A 2 -23.92 8.37 8.46
CA ASN A 2 -24.97 8.86 7.56
C ASN A 2 -24.65 8.50 6.09
N ARG A 3 -25.63 8.07 5.28
CA ARG A 3 -25.47 7.71 3.85
C ARG A 3 -24.77 8.80 3.04
N LYS A 4 -25.05 10.06 3.37
CA LYS A 4 -24.38 11.22 2.74
C LYS A 4 -22.89 11.27 3.06
N ALA A 5 -22.50 11.01 4.30
CA ALA A 5 -21.11 10.95 4.71
C ALA A 5 -20.38 9.78 4.03
N GLN A 6 -21.02 8.61 3.95
CA GLN A 6 -20.48 7.45 3.26
C GLN A 6 -20.26 7.72 1.75
N ALA A 7 -21.23 8.35 1.07
CA ALA A 7 -21.08 8.71 -0.34
C ALA A 7 -19.95 9.73 -0.57
N ILE A 8 -19.80 10.72 0.30
CA ILE A 8 -18.70 11.70 0.23
C ILE A 8 -17.35 10.98 0.40
N VAL A 9 -17.22 10.12 1.40
CA VAL A 9 -15.97 9.36 1.63
C VAL A 9 -15.64 8.48 0.42
N LEU A 10 -16.61 7.71 -0.10
CA LEU A 10 -16.39 6.87 -1.29
C LEU A 10 -15.96 7.68 -2.51
N PHE A 11 -16.58 8.85 -2.74
CA PHE A 11 -16.23 9.73 -3.85
C PHE A 11 -14.81 10.29 -3.69
N LEU A 12 -14.46 10.78 -2.50
CA LEU A 12 -13.13 11.34 -2.21
C LEU A 12 -12.04 10.28 -2.33
N VAL A 13 -12.27 9.08 -1.81
CA VAL A 13 -11.33 7.96 -1.92
C VAL A 13 -11.19 7.53 -3.38
N GLY A 14 -12.30 7.36 -4.12
CA GLY A 14 -12.27 7.02 -5.55
C GLY A 14 -11.51 8.07 -6.37
N GLY A 15 -11.77 9.35 -6.13
CA GLY A 15 -11.05 10.46 -6.79
C GLY A 15 -9.56 10.50 -6.44
N ALA A 16 -9.19 10.23 -5.19
CA ALA A 16 -7.79 10.15 -4.77
C ALA A 16 -7.06 8.98 -5.46
N VAL A 17 -7.69 7.80 -5.54
CA VAL A 17 -7.17 6.62 -6.23
C VAL A 17 -6.98 6.90 -7.73
N LEU A 18 -7.96 7.53 -8.38
CA LEU A 18 -7.84 7.91 -9.80
C LEU A 18 -6.72 8.92 -10.02
N ARG A 19 -6.60 9.94 -9.17
CA ARG A 19 -5.51 10.91 -9.25
C ARG A 19 -4.15 10.20 -9.10
N ALA A 20 -4.00 9.38 -8.07
CA ALA A 20 -2.76 8.63 -7.84
C ALA A 20 -2.42 7.71 -9.02
N GLY A 21 -3.38 6.94 -9.54
CA GLY A 21 -3.20 6.06 -10.70
C GLY A 21 -3.02 6.79 -12.04
N SER A 22 -3.48 8.03 -12.15
CA SER A 22 -3.25 8.88 -13.35
C SER A 22 -1.84 9.47 -13.39
N THR A 23 -1.19 9.60 -12.23
CA THR A 23 0.20 10.10 -12.08
C THR A 23 1.17 8.94 -11.84
N ASP A 24 2.47 9.21 -11.73
CA ASP A 24 3.47 8.18 -11.35
C ASP A 24 3.51 7.94 -9.83
N LEU A 25 2.65 8.59 -9.03
CA LEU A 25 2.64 8.48 -7.58
C LEU A 25 2.28 7.05 -7.11
N TYR A 26 1.46 6.32 -7.87
CA TYR A 26 1.11 4.94 -7.54
C TYR A 26 2.32 4.00 -7.55
N LEU A 27 3.39 4.30 -8.31
CA LEU A 27 4.61 3.48 -8.37
C LEU A 27 5.36 3.45 -7.03
N ARG A 28 5.04 4.35 -6.10
CA ARG A 28 5.56 4.28 -4.71
C ARG A 28 4.90 3.19 -3.88
N TYR A 29 3.77 2.66 -4.34
CA TYR A 29 2.91 1.77 -3.54
C TYR A 29 2.56 0.48 -4.24
N VAL A 30 2.43 0.48 -5.56
CA VAL A 30 1.84 -0.62 -6.33
C VAL A 30 2.65 -0.87 -7.58
N LYS A 31 2.77 -2.15 -7.95
CA LYS A 31 3.41 -2.59 -9.18
C LYS A 31 2.85 -1.87 -10.41
N ALA A 32 3.72 -1.49 -11.35
CA ALA A 32 3.37 -0.78 -12.58
C ALA A 32 2.21 -1.45 -13.36
N GLY A 33 2.23 -2.78 -13.47
CA GLY A 33 1.21 -3.56 -14.20
C GLY A 33 -0.20 -3.53 -13.60
N LEU A 34 -0.39 -3.10 -12.35
CA LEU A 34 -1.70 -3.04 -11.68
C LEU A 34 -2.42 -1.70 -11.86
N ARG A 35 -1.80 -0.74 -12.57
CA ARG A 35 -2.41 0.54 -12.92
C ARG A 35 -3.84 0.46 -13.48
N PRO A 36 -4.17 -0.41 -14.48
CA PRO A 36 -5.52 -0.47 -15.02
C PRO A 36 -6.56 -0.94 -13.98
N LEU A 37 -6.20 -1.90 -13.13
CA LEU A 37 -7.07 -2.38 -12.05
C LEU A 37 -7.30 -1.30 -11.01
N LEU A 38 -6.26 -0.53 -10.67
CA LEU A 38 -6.35 0.60 -9.75
C LEU A 38 -7.28 1.70 -10.28
N LEU A 39 -7.16 2.04 -11.57
CA LEU A 39 -8.06 2.99 -12.22
C LEU A 39 -9.51 2.47 -12.25
N ALA A 40 -9.71 1.20 -12.60
CA ALA A 40 -11.04 0.59 -12.60
C ALA A 40 -11.69 0.63 -11.21
N ALA A 41 -10.94 0.31 -10.16
CA ALA A 41 -11.42 0.40 -8.77
C ALA A 41 -11.83 1.84 -8.40
N GLY A 42 -11.02 2.84 -8.77
CA GLY A 42 -11.35 4.26 -8.57
C GLY A 42 -12.65 4.68 -9.26
N VAL A 43 -12.87 4.23 -10.51
CA VAL A 43 -14.13 4.47 -11.24
C VAL A 43 -15.31 3.81 -10.53
N VAL A 44 -15.18 2.55 -10.11
CA VAL A 44 -16.24 1.82 -9.41
C VAL A 44 -16.64 2.52 -8.10
N LEU A 45 -15.66 3.01 -7.32
CA LEU A 45 -15.93 3.76 -6.08
C LEU A 45 -16.69 5.06 -6.34
N MET A 46 -16.29 5.82 -7.38
CA MET A 46 -17.01 7.03 -7.77
C MET A 46 -18.42 6.72 -8.27
N ALA A 47 -18.59 5.69 -9.09
CA ALA A 47 -19.89 5.27 -9.59
C ALA A 47 -20.83 4.85 -8.45
N ALA A 48 -20.34 4.09 -7.47
CA ALA A 48 -21.10 3.71 -6.28
C ALA A 48 -21.52 4.92 -5.43
N ALA A 49 -20.63 5.91 -5.27
CA ALA A 49 -20.94 7.15 -4.57
C ALA A 49 -22.05 7.95 -5.28
N VAL A 50 -21.95 8.11 -6.60
CA VAL A 50 -22.96 8.80 -7.42
C VAL A 50 -24.30 8.06 -7.39
N ALA A 51 -24.28 6.73 -7.52
CA ALA A 51 -25.47 5.90 -7.44
C ALA A 51 -26.19 6.07 -6.09
N THR A 52 -25.44 6.09 -4.97
CA THR A 52 -26.00 6.28 -3.62
C THR A 52 -26.79 7.60 -3.51
N VAL A 53 -26.20 8.70 -3.99
CA VAL A 53 -26.86 10.03 -3.98
C VAL A 53 -28.07 10.06 -4.90
N TRP A 54 -27.97 9.41 -6.06
CA TRP A 54 -29.05 9.37 -7.05
C TRP A 54 -30.25 8.57 -6.57
N TYR A 55 -30.03 7.40 -5.96
CA TYR A 55 -31.10 6.60 -5.37
C TYR A 55 -31.80 7.38 -4.24
N GLU A 56 -31.05 8.01 -3.33
CA GLU A 56 -31.63 8.80 -2.24
C GLU A 56 -32.47 9.99 -2.74
N ARG A 57 -32.09 10.60 -3.86
CA ARG A 57 -32.89 11.65 -4.51
C ARG A 57 -34.18 11.11 -5.13
N ARG A 58 -34.15 9.89 -5.69
CA ARG A 58 -35.31 9.25 -6.32
C ARG A 58 -36.32 8.69 -5.33
N THR A 59 -35.89 8.23 -4.15
CA THR A 59 -36.78 7.67 -3.11
C THR A 59 -37.26 8.68 -2.08
N ARG A 60 -37.12 9.99 -2.31
CA ARG A 60 -37.89 10.98 -1.54
C ARG A 60 -39.36 10.86 -1.94
N PRO A 61 -40.28 10.42 -1.06
CA PRO A 61 -41.69 10.45 -1.36
C PRO A 61 -42.10 11.92 -1.52
N ALA A 62 -42.69 12.24 -2.66
CA ALA A 62 -43.48 13.44 -2.78
C ALA A 62 -44.81 13.18 -2.07
N GLY A 63 -45.06 13.89 -0.96
CA GLY A 63 -46.39 14.04 -0.39
C GLY A 63 -46.57 13.43 1.01
N GLU A 64 -46.60 14.30 2.03
CA GLU A 64 -47.74 14.39 2.96
C GLU A 64 -47.65 15.72 3.72
N ALA A 65 -48.24 16.73 3.11
CA ALA A 65 -48.82 17.85 3.82
C ALA A 65 -50.32 17.58 3.94
N THR A 66 -50.94 18.12 5.00
CA THR A 66 -52.38 18.22 5.31
C THR A 66 -53.08 17.02 5.96
N GLY A 67 -53.59 17.24 7.18
CA GLY A 67 -54.47 16.33 7.92
C GLY A 67 -54.68 16.74 9.38
N GLU A 68 -55.19 17.96 9.61
CA GLU A 68 -55.65 18.47 10.91
C GLU A 68 -57.12 18.07 11.12
N GLY A 69 -57.51 17.67 12.35
CA GLY A 69 -58.90 17.39 12.77
C GLY A 69 -59.16 15.90 13.06
N GLY A 70 -59.86 15.48 14.12
CA GLY A 70 -60.68 16.18 15.10
C GLY A 70 -61.16 15.21 16.19
N HIS A 71 -61.77 15.81 17.21
CA HIS A 71 -62.22 15.26 18.49
C HIS A 71 -63.29 14.16 18.41
N GLY A 72 -63.39 13.36 19.49
CA GLY A 72 -64.55 12.52 19.82
C GLY A 72 -64.55 12.14 21.30
N GLU A 73 -65.31 12.88 22.11
CA GLU A 73 -65.69 12.58 23.49
C GLU A 73 -66.86 11.58 23.56
N GLY A 74 -67.07 10.96 24.73
CA GLY A 74 -68.26 10.18 25.13
C GLY A 74 -67.88 9.17 26.22
N GLU A 75 -68.05 9.41 27.52
CA GLU A 75 -69.27 9.59 28.35
C GLU A 75 -69.43 8.41 29.33
N ASP A 76 -70.01 8.72 30.49
CA ASP A 76 -69.93 8.00 31.75
C ASP A 76 -70.92 6.82 31.90
N SER A 77 -70.61 5.86 32.79
CA SER A 77 -71.63 5.15 33.56
C SER A 77 -71.08 4.46 34.81
N HIS A 78 -71.69 4.79 35.96
CA HIS A 78 -71.38 4.29 37.30
C HIS A 78 -72.08 2.95 37.61
N GLY A 79 -71.41 2.10 38.39
CA GLY A 79 -72.01 0.95 39.07
C GLY A 79 -71.12 0.49 40.22
N GLU A 80 -71.56 0.72 41.46
CA GLU A 80 -70.84 0.48 42.71
C GLU A 80 -71.23 -0.89 43.32
N VAL A 81 -70.29 -1.45 44.13
CA VAL A 81 -70.47 -2.28 45.34
C VAL A 81 -69.82 -3.69 45.35
N GLN A 82 -68.83 -3.80 46.24
CA GLN A 82 -68.42 -4.89 47.16
C GLN A 82 -67.15 -5.74 46.95
N ASP A 83 -66.17 -5.37 47.78
CA ASP A 83 -65.08 -6.08 48.45
C ASP A 83 -64.96 -7.61 48.28
N SER A 84 -63.80 -8.04 47.79
CA SER A 84 -63.06 -9.17 48.34
C SER A 84 -61.59 -9.10 47.95
N HIS A 85 -60.71 -9.24 48.94
CA HIS A 85 -59.26 -9.10 48.84
C HIS A 85 -58.60 -10.28 48.12
N GLY A 86 -57.76 -10.00 47.12
CA GLY A 86 -56.86 -10.97 46.49
C GLY A 86 -56.03 -10.35 45.35
N GLU A 87 -54.83 -9.88 45.67
CA GLU A 87 -53.64 -9.70 44.81
C GLU A 87 -53.82 -9.36 43.31
N VAL A 88 -53.96 -8.05 43.05
CA VAL A 88 -53.24 -7.19 42.09
C VAL A 88 -52.52 -7.81 40.86
N GLN A 89 -53.20 -7.63 39.72
CA GLN A 89 -52.78 -7.08 38.40
C GLN A 89 -52.14 -7.94 37.31
N ASP A 90 -52.98 -8.09 36.28
CA ASP A 90 -52.68 -8.30 34.88
C ASP A 90 -51.69 -7.31 34.24
N SER A 91 -51.11 -7.83 33.17
CA SER A 91 -50.41 -7.19 32.06
C SER A 91 -50.65 -5.70 31.79
N HIS A 92 -49.55 -4.95 31.73
CA HIS A 92 -49.42 -3.79 30.84
C HIS A 92 -48.08 -3.84 30.10
N GLY A 93 -48.16 -3.67 28.78
CA GLY A 93 -47.03 -3.63 27.88
C GLY A 93 -46.29 -2.29 27.87
N GLU A 94 -45.32 -2.28 26.96
CA GLU A 94 -44.65 -1.13 26.35
C GLU A 94 -43.57 -0.42 27.16
N GLY A 95 -42.34 -0.62 26.71
CA GLY A 95 -41.15 0.10 27.12
C GLY A 95 -39.90 -0.39 26.41
N GLU A 96 -39.96 -0.70 25.11
CA GLU A 96 -38.75 -0.77 24.28
C GLU A 96 -38.16 0.65 24.18
N GLY A 97 -37.45 1.05 25.23
CA GLY A 97 -36.54 2.18 25.21
C GLY A 97 -35.37 1.83 24.30
N GLY A 98 -35.57 1.96 22.99
CA GLY A 98 -34.50 1.89 22.00
C GLY A 98 -33.45 2.93 22.36
N HIS A 99 -32.38 2.50 23.02
CA HIS A 99 -31.19 3.31 23.23
C HIS A 99 -30.60 3.60 21.85
N ALA A 100 -30.98 4.72 21.26
CA ALA A 100 -30.33 5.27 20.09
C ALA A 100 -28.90 5.65 20.49
N HIS A 101 -27.96 4.71 20.33
CA HIS A 101 -26.55 4.97 20.52
C HIS A 101 -26.12 6.08 19.55
N ARG A 102 -25.99 7.29 20.09
CA ARG A 102 -25.46 8.43 19.35
C ARG A 102 -24.01 8.13 19.03
N GLU A 103 -23.73 7.81 17.77
CA GLU A 103 -22.37 7.55 17.28
C GLU A 103 -21.42 8.66 17.79
N PRO A 104 -20.34 8.32 18.51
CA PRO A 104 -19.44 9.32 19.08
C PRO A 104 -18.86 10.17 17.95
N ARG A 105 -19.00 11.51 18.06
CA ARG A 105 -18.40 12.46 17.10
C ARG A 105 -16.88 12.30 16.96
N VAL A 106 -16.26 11.63 17.93
CA VAL A 106 -14.85 11.21 17.95
C VAL A 106 -14.50 10.26 16.79
N SER A 107 -15.45 9.47 16.25
CA SER A 107 -15.18 8.62 15.08
C SER A 107 -14.77 9.41 13.85
N TRP A 108 -15.10 10.72 13.78
CA TRP A 108 -14.63 11.60 12.72
C TRP A 108 -13.11 11.88 12.82
N LEU A 109 -12.50 11.75 14.00
CA LEU A 109 -11.04 11.85 14.15
C LEU A 109 -10.31 10.68 13.50
N LEU A 110 -10.97 9.54 13.24
CA LEU A 110 -10.39 8.42 12.48
C LEU A 110 -10.24 8.72 10.98
N VAL A 111 -10.96 9.73 10.48
CA VAL A 111 -10.82 10.22 9.11
C VAL A 111 -9.54 11.05 8.95
N LEU A 112 -9.06 11.69 10.03
CA LEU A 112 -7.84 12.48 10.04
C LEU A 112 -6.57 11.67 9.69
N PRO A 113 -6.25 10.52 10.31
CA PRO A 113 -5.09 9.72 9.91
C PRO A 113 -5.23 9.18 8.48
N LEU A 114 -6.44 8.87 8.01
CA LEU A 114 -6.67 8.49 6.61
C LEU A 114 -6.33 9.65 5.65
N PHE A 115 -6.78 10.86 5.94
CA PHE A 115 -6.39 12.04 5.15
C PHE A 115 -4.91 12.35 5.26
N ALA A 116 -4.31 12.21 6.45
CA ALA A 116 -2.88 12.41 6.63
C ALA A 116 -2.07 11.45 5.74
N LEU A 117 -2.45 10.17 5.65
CA LEU A 117 -1.81 9.20 4.76
C LEU A 117 -2.02 9.52 3.27
N ILE A 118 -3.17 10.07 2.89
CA ILE A 118 -3.45 10.47 1.50
C ILE A 118 -2.68 11.74 1.12
N LEU A 119 -2.56 12.70 2.04
CA LEU A 119 -1.97 14.02 1.79
C LEU A 119 -0.45 14.03 1.98
N VAL A 120 0.06 13.22 2.90
CA VAL A 120 1.50 13.08 3.19
C VAL A 120 1.93 11.72 2.66
N ALA A 121 2.26 11.67 1.37
CA ALA A 121 2.78 10.45 0.74
C ALA A 121 4.19 10.16 1.29
N PRO A 122 4.41 9.10 2.10
CA PRO A 122 5.76 8.71 2.49
C PRO A 122 6.62 8.45 1.24
N PRO A 123 7.94 8.68 1.32
CA PRO A 123 8.86 8.28 0.26
C PRO A 123 8.80 6.76 0.06
N ALA A 124 9.27 6.31 -1.11
CA ALA A 124 9.43 4.86 -1.36
C ALA A 124 10.34 4.22 -0.30
N LEU A 125 10.21 2.91 -0.10
CA LEU A 125 11.03 2.20 0.88
C LEU A 125 12.51 2.33 0.51
N GLY A 126 13.34 2.64 1.51
CA GLY A 126 14.74 3.04 1.33
C GLY A 126 15.73 2.20 2.13
N SER A 127 16.89 2.82 2.38
CA SER A 127 18.07 2.25 3.04
C SER A 127 17.75 1.66 4.43
N TYR A 128 16.88 2.33 5.20
CA TYR A 128 16.49 1.88 6.53
C TYR A 128 15.80 0.51 6.48
N THR A 129 14.76 0.34 5.67
CA THR A 129 14.07 -0.95 5.52
C THR A 129 15.02 -2.01 4.98
N ALA A 130 15.86 -1.65 4.00
CA ALA A 130 16.82 -2.56 3.42
C ALA A 130 17.80 -3.12 4.46
N MET A 131 18.23 -2.33 5.44
CA MET A 131 19.14 -2.81 6.49
C MET A 131 18.45 -3.59 7.62
N HIS A 132 17.13 -3.46 7.77
CA HIS A 132 16.33 -4.19 8.78
C HIS A 132 15.60 -5.41 8.22
N THR A 133 15.76 -5.70 6.94
CA THR A 133 15.15 -6.84 6.25
C THR A 133 16.23 -7.64 5.54
N GLY A 134 16.18 -8.97 5.60
CA GLY A 134 17.13 -9.82 4.89
C GLY A 134 17.00 -9.69 3.37
N THR A 135 18.11 -9.85 2.65
CA THR A 135 18.12 -9.91 1.18
C THR A 135 17.23 -11.06 0.71
N ALA A 136 16.22 -10.75 -0.09
CA ALA A 136 15.27 -11.72 -0.62
C ALA A 136 15.66 -12.09 -2.05
N LEU A 137 16.59 -13.02 -2.15
CA LEU A 137 16.96 -13.60 -3.43
C LEU A 137 16.17 -14.90 -3.64
N GLN A 138 15.38 -14.97 -4.71
CA GLN A 138 14.68 -16.19 -5.12
C GLN A 138 15.43 -16.84 -6.27
N ARG A 139 15.46 -18.18 -6.30
CA ARG A 139 16.09 -18.92 -7.40
C ARG A 139 15.18 -18.87 -8.64
N PRO A 140 15.61 -18.24 -9.75
CA PRO A 140 14.83 -18.23 -10.98
C PRO A 140 14.72 -19.64 -11.57
N TRP A 141 13.68 -19.89 -12.36
CA TRP A 141 13.53 -21.16 -13.09
C TRP A 141 14.59 -21.35 -14.18
N GLY A 142 15.17 -20.26 -14.67
CA GLY A 142 16.26 -20.27 -15.63
C GLY A 142 16.85 -18.87 -15.79
N PHE A 143 17.91 -18.80 -16.58
CA PHE A 143 18.60 -17.55 -16.88
C PHE A 143 18.58 -17.34 -18.40
N PRO A 144 17.77 -16.39 -18.92
CA PRO A 144 17.76 -16.14 -20.34
C PRO A 144 19.10 -15.57 -20.81
N THR A 145 19.34 -15.69 -22.11
CA THR A 145 20.54 -15.19 -22.76
C THR A 145 20.61 -13.67 -22.66
N LEU A 146 21.74 -13.17 -22.19
CA LEU A 146 21.96 -11.73 -22.03
C LEU A 146 22.30 -11.08 -23.38
N PRO A 147 21.79 -9.86 -23.66
CA PRO A 147 22.19 -9.09 -24.83
C PRO A 147 23.71 -8.91 -24.94
N ALA A 148 24.23 -8.72 -26.15
CA ALA A 148 25.67 -8.56 -26.39
C ALA A 148 26.25 -7.17 -26.01
N GLY A 149 25.42 -6.26 -25.48
CA GLY A 149 25.84 -4.87 -25.18
C GLY A 149 26.95 -4.74 -24.13
N ASP A 150 27.73 -3.66 -24.23
CA ASP A 150 28.78 -3.30 -23.27
C ASP A 150 28.76 -1.77 -22.99
N PRO A 151 28.48 -1.32 -21.74
CA PRO A 151 28.17 -2.14 -20.58
C PRO A 151 26.76 -2.76 -20.67
N LEU A 152 26.62 -3.99 -20.17
CA LEU A 152 25.37 -4.73 -20.14
C LEU A 152 24.45 -4.17 -19.04
N PRO A 153 23.30 -3.56 -19.36
CA PRO A 153 22.36 -3.13 -18.33
C PRO A 153 21.74 -4.35 -17.64
N LEU A 154 21.80 -4.38 -16.31
CA LEU A 154 21.14 -5.40 -15.47
C LEU A 154 20.48 -4.72 -14.27
N ASN A 155 19.35 -5.29 -13.83
CA ASN A 155 18.77 -4.94 -12.54
C ASN A 155 19.57 -5.62 -11.40
N VAL A 156 19.32 -5.22 -10.16
CA VAL A 156 20.08 -5.75 -9.00
C VAL A 156 19.73 -7.22 -8.76
N ALA A 157 18.47 -7.61 -8.95
CA ALA A 157 17.97 -8.98 -8.75
C ALA A 157 18.59 -10.00 -9.72
N ASP A 158 18.69 -9.67 -11.01
CA ASP A 158 19.25 -10.47 -12.07
C ASP A 158 20.74 -10.69 -11.87
N TYR A 159 21.46 -9.62 -11.54
CA TYR A 159 22.88 -9.73 -11.20
C TYR A 159 23.05 -10.65 -9.99
N ALA A 160 22.30 -10.41 -8.91
CA ALA A 160 22.43 -11.20 -7.69
C ALA A 160 22.05 -12.67 -7.93
N GLY A 161 20.96 -12.92 -8.66
CA GLY A 161 20.48 -14.25 -9.01
C GLY A 161 21.49 -15.02 -9.85
N ARG A 162 22.06 -14.38 -10.88
CA ARG A 162 23.11 -14.98 -11.73
C ARG A 162 24.40 -15.20 -10.94
N ALA A 163 24.82 -14.24 -10.12
CA ALA A 163 26.02 -14.36 -9.30
C ALA A 163 25.93 -15.51 -8.28
N VAL A 164 24.76 -15.70 -7.64
CA VAL A 164 24.56 -16.71 -6.59
C VAL A 164 24.19 -18.08 -7.16
N TYR A 165 23.26 -18.17 -8.11
CA TYR A 165 22.69 -19.43 -8.59
C TYR A 165 23.20 -19.89 -9.96
N ASP A 166 23.62 -18.98 -10.84
CA ASP A 166 24.32 -19.32 -12.10
C ASP A 166 25.84 -19.36 -11.93
N HIS A 167 26.33 -19.08 -10.71
CA HIS A 167 27.76 -18.95 -10.40
C HIS A 167 28.49 -17.95 -11.32
N GLY A 168 27.76 -16.93 -11.81
CA GLY A 168 28.29 -15.89 -12.67
C GLY A 168 28.64 -16.32 -14.10
N ARG A 169 28.32 -17.54 -14.54
CA ARG A 169 28.67 -18.03 -15.90
C ARG A 169 28.21 -17.10 -17.02
N SER A 170 27.00 -16.56 -16.89
CA SER A 170 26.47 -15.58 -17.85
C SER A 170 27.06 -14.16 -17.73
N LEU A 171 27.84 -13.89 -16.68
CA LEU A 171 28.43 -12.58 -16.36
C LEU A 171 29.95 -12.52 -16.54
N GLU A 172 30.62 -13.67 -16.70
CA GLU A 172 32.07 -13.73 -16.88
C GLU A 172 32.52 -12.86 -18.05
N HIS A 173 33.56 -12.07 -17.83
CA HIS A 173 34.15 -11.14 -18.81
C HIS A 173 33.23 -10.04 -19.36
N ARG A 174 32.08 -9.78 -18.70
CA ARG A 174 31.16 -8.70 -19.07
C ARG A 174 31.25 -7.56 -18.06
N ARG A 175 31.25 -6.31 -18.55
CA ARG A 175 30.98 -5.15 -17.70
C ARG A 175 29.48 -4.98 -17.59
N VAL A 176 28.99 -4.96 -16.36
CA VAL A 176 27.57 -4.78 -16.07
C VAL A 176 27.33 -3.36 -15.58
N LYS A 177 26.20 -2.78 -15.98
CA LYS A 177 25.71 -1.48 -15.53
C LYS A 177 24.48 -1.70 -14.69
N ILE A 178 24.59 -1.41 -13.40
CA ILE A 178 23.54 -1.64 -12.40
C ILE A 178 23.20 -0.31 -11.74
N THR A 179 21.92 -0.09 -11.45
CA THR A 179 21.44 1.09 -10.73
C THR A 179 20.64 0.66 -9.52
N GLY A 180 20.94 1.25 -8.37
CA GLY A 180 20.23 1.03 -7.11
C GLY A 180 20.48 2.17 -6.13
N PHE A 181 19.83 2.15 -4.99
CA PHE A 181 20.12 3.10 -3.91
C PHE A 181 21.17 2.51 -2.97
N VAL A 182 21.91 3.40 -2.32
CA VAL A 182 22.95 3.04 -1.37
C VAL A 182 22.34 2.74 -0.01
N ALA A 183 22.79 1.64 0.60
CA ALA A 183 22.56 1.34 2.00
C ALA A 183 23.89 0.97 2.66
N LEU A 184 24.07 1.37 3.91
CA LEU A 184 25.28 1.12 4.69
C LEU A 184 24.92 0.25 5.90
N ASP A 185 25.73 -0.76 6.21
CA ASP A 185 25.57 -1.47 7.49
C ASP A 185 26.15 -0.67 8.67
N GLY A 186 26.05 -1.24 9.87
CA GLY A 186 26.58 -0.63 11.10
C GLY A 186 28.10 -0.42 11.12
N HIS A 187 28.84 -1.02 10.18
CA HIS A 187 30.28 -0.84 10.01
C HIS A 187 30.63 0.11 8.84
N GLY A 188 29.62 0.63 8.14
CA GLY A 188 29.78 1.49 6.97
C GLY A 188 30.07 0.73 5.68
N ALA A 189 29.91 -0.59 5.64
CA ALA A 189 30.09 -1.36 4.40
C ALA A 189 28.95 -1.04 3.41
N PRO A 190 29.26 -0.69 2.15
CA PRO A 190 28.27 -0.23 1.21
C PRO A 190 27.61 -1.37 0.43
N TYR A 191 26.29 -1.35 0.41
CA TYR A 191 25.45 -2.18 -0.44
C TYR A 191 24.74 -1.31 -1.47
N LEU A 192 24.63 -1.83 -2.69
CA LEU A 192 23.69 -1.33 -3.68
C LEU A 192 22.42 -2.16 -3.60
N VAL A 193 21.28 -1.49 -3.47
CA VAL A 193 20.01 -2.15 -3.18
C VAL A 193 18.94 -1.70 -4.16
N ARG A 194 18.07 -2.65 -4.53
CA ARG A 194 16.74 -2.38 -5.08
C ARG A 194 15.72 -3.12 -4.25
N MET A 195 14.54 -2.51 -4.08
CA MET A 195 13.39 -3.17 -3.45
C MET A 195 12.62 -3.90 -4.54
N ALA A 196 12.36 -5.20 -4.38
CA ALA A 196 11.57 -5.99 -5.31
C ALA A 196 10.12 -6.11 -4.83
N LEU A 197 9.16 -5.89 -5.74
CA LEU A 197 7.71 -6.00 -5.46
C LEU A 197 7.11 -7.23 -6.14
N ASN A 198 6.10 -7.81 -5.49
CA ASN A 198 5.17 -8.75 -6.12
C ASN A 198 3.89 -8.03 -6.54
N CYS A 199 3.22 -7.36 -5.60
CA CYS A 199 1.96 -6.66 -5.83
C CYS A 199 1.93 -5.25 -5.23
N CYS A 200 2.55 -5.00 -4.08
CA CYS A 200 2.50 -3.69 -3.42
C CYS A 200 3.66 -3.46 -2.44
N ALA A 201 3.92 -2.22 -2.05
CA ALA A 201 4.99 -1.81 -1.16
C ALA A 201 5.02 -2.58 0.19
N ALA A 202 3.91 -3.16 0.62
CA ALA A 202 3.84 -4.00 1.81
C ALA A 202 4.56 -5.36 1.67
N ASP A 203 4.68 -5.87 0.42
CA ASP A 203 5.45 -7.09 0.12
C ASP A 203 6.87 -6.81 -0.35
N ALA A 204 7.29 -5.53 -0.36
CA ALA A 204 8.59 -5.14 -0.86
C ALA A 204 9.70 -5.80 -0.05
N GLN A 205 10.62 -6.48 -0.73
CA GLN A 205 11.80 -7.07 -0.09
C GLN A 205 13.09 -6.57 -0.76
N PRO A 206 14.17 -6.32 0.00
CA PRO A 206 15.40 -5.82 -0.59
C PRO A 206 16.15 -6.93 -1.31
N VAL A 207 16.77 -6.61 -2.44
CA VAL A 207 17.88 -7.39 -3.00
C VAL A 207 19.14 -6.57 -2.87
N LYS A 208 20.15 -7.16 -2.21
CA LYS A 208 21.41 -6.48 -1.87
C LYS A 208 22.56 -7.04 -2.70
N ILE A 209 23.42 -6.16 -3.18
CA ILE A 209 24.75 -6.52 -3.71
C ILE A 209 25.81 -5.71 -2.99
N GLY A 210 26.89 -6.35 -2.57
CA GLY A 210 28.03 -5.67 -1.97
C GLY A 210 28.84 -4.92 -3.02
N LEU A 211 29.42 -3.78 -2.66
CA LEU A 211 30.28 -3.01 -3.55
C LEU A 211 31.74 -3.08 -3.08
N THR A 212 32.64 -3.46 -3.99
CA THR A 212 34.10 -3.32 -3.81
C THR A 212 34.71 -2.48 -4.94
N GLY A 213 36.01 -2.18 -4.86
CA GLY A 213 36.72 -1.44 -5.90
C GLY A 213 36.56 0.08 -5.79
N ARG A 214 36.34 0.75 -6.95
CA ARG A 214 36.31 2.22 -7.06
C ARG A 214 34.92 2.80 -6.79
N ILE A 215 34.61 2.94 -5.50
CA ILE A 215 33.42 3.63 -5.00
C ILE A 215 33.73 5.07 -4.56
N PRO A 216 32.75 5.98 -4.51
CA PRO A 216 32.94 7.33 -3.99
C PRO A 216 33.41 7.29 -2.53
N ALA A 217 34.28 8.22 -2.14
CA ALA A 217 34.81 8.28 -0.77
C ALA A 217 33.73 8.60 0.28
N VAL A 218 32.68 9.31 -0.12
CA VAL A 218 31.53 9.62 0.71
C VAL A 218 30.29 9.04 0.04
N LEU A 219 29.61 8.16 0.78
CA LEU A 219 28.38 7.51 0.36
C LEU A 219 27.28 7.88 1.35
N GLU A 220 26.21 8.47 0.84
CA GLU A 220 25.05 8.84 1.64
C GLU A 220 23.94 7.78 1.44
N PRO A 221 23.33 7.25 2.52
CA PRO A 221 22.17 6.38 2.41
C PRO A 221 21.06 7.02 1.57
N ASP A 222 20.26 6.19 0.88
CA ASP A 222 19.17 6.61 -0.01
C ASP A 222 19.58 7.36 -1.28
N THR A 223 20.89 7.58 -1.49
CA THR A 223 21.40 8.11 -2.75
C THR A 223 21.34 7.05 -3.85
N TRP A 224 20.78 7.41 -4.99
CA TRP A 224 20.76 6.55 -6.17
C TRP A 224 22.11 6.59 -6.88
N LEU A 225 22.70 5.41 -7.03
CA LEU A 225 24.01 5.21 -7.61
C LEU A 225 23.91 4.29 -8.82
N GLN A 226 24.53 4.72 -9.92
CA GLN A 226 24.78 3.88 -11.07
C GLN A 226 26.23 3.41 -11.06
N VAL A 227 26.43 2.10 -11.05
CA VAL A 227 27.74 1.46 -11.02
C VAL A 227 27.98 0.68 -12.30
N ILE A 228 29.22 0.71 -12.77
CA ILE A 228 29.74 -0.14 -13.83
C ILE A 228 30.85 -0.99 -13.22
N GLY A 229 30.72 -2.30 -13.32
CA GLY A 229 31.65 -3.23 -12.68
C GLY A 229 31.68 -4.59 -13.34
N THR A 230 32.46 -5.49 -12.74
CA THR A 230 32.63 -6.87 -13.17
C THR A 230 32.27 -7.84 -12.06
N TYR A 231 31.81 -9.02 -12.45
CA TYR A 231 31.47 -10.09 -11.53
C TYR A 231 32.71 -10.58 -10.75
N THR A 232 32.52 -10.85 -9.45
CA THR A 232 33.49 -11.55 -8.61
C THR A 232 32.82 -12.73 -7.92
N ARG A 233 33.63 -13.71 -7.49
CA ARG A 233 33.13 -14.86 -6.71
C ARG A 233 32.90 -14.54 -5.23
N GLU A 234 33.21 -13.32 -4.81
CA GLU A 234 33.08 -12.87 -3.44
C GLU A 234 31.61 -12.76 -3.05
N ARG A 235 31.27 -13.29 -1.87
CA ARG A 235 29.92 -13.25 -1.31
C ARG A 235 29.99 -13.24 0.20
N THR A 236 29.01 -12.60 0.83
CA THR A 236 28.80 -12.65 2.27
C THR A 236 27.39 -13.16 2.58
N LYS A 237 27.11 -13.42 3.86
CA LYS A 237 25.77 -13.70 4.36
C LYS A 237 25.16 -12.43 4.92
N ASP A 238 23.90 -12.20 4.58
CA ASP A 238 23.12 -11.13 5.17
C ASP A 238 22.96 -11.35 6.69
N PRO A 239 23.29 -10.36 7.54
CA PRO A 239 23.20 -10.51 8.99
C PRO A 239 21.76 -10.65 9.51
N VAL A 240 20.75 -10.16 8.77
CA VAL A 240 19.34 -10.19 9.22
C VAL A 240 18.64 -11.48 8.80
N GLY A 241 18.83 -11.91 7.55
CA GLY A 241 18.11 -13.05 6.98
C GLY A 241 18.96 -14.25 6.55
N GLY A 242 20.29 -14.15 6.64
CA GLY A 242 21.22 -15.21 6.22
C GLY A 242 21.32 -15.45 4.71
N GLY A 243 20.59 -14.68 3.89
CA GLY A 243 20.63 -14.75 2.43
C GLY A 243 22.01 -14.42 1.87
N ALA A 244 22.33 -14.95 0.69
CA ALA A 244 23.62 -14.69 0.04
C ALA A 244 23.63 -13.30 -0.60
N ILE A 245 24.65 -12.50 -0.27
CA ILE A 245 24.91 -11.19 -0.87
C ILE A 245 26.17 -11.33 -1.74
N PRO A 246 26.06 -11.32 -3.08
CA PRO A 246 27.22 -11.32 -3.96
C PRO A 246 27.82 -9.91 -4.05
N TYR A 247 29.12 -9.83 -4.30
CA TYR A 247 29.81 -8.57 -4.52
C TYR A 247 29.95 -8.25 -6.01
N LEU A 248 30.08 -6.95 -6.30
CA LEU A 248 30.44 -6.41 -7.61
C LEU A 248 31.71 -5.59 -7.47
N GLU A 249 32.71 -5.87 -8.30
CA GLU A 249 33.92 -5.05 -8.37
C GLU A 249 33.64 -3.82 -9.25
N VAL A 250 33.49 -2.67 -8.61
CA VAL A 250 33.13 -1.41 -9.27
C VAL A 250 34.36 -0.80 -9.93
N SER A 251 34.24 -0.53 -11.23
CA SER A 251 35.25 0.21 -12.01
C SER A 251 34.93 1.70 -12.11
N ARG A 252 33.64 2.04 -12.17
CA ARG A 252 33.12 3.41 -12.26
C ARG A 252 31.79 3.50 -11.53
N SER A 253 31.58 4.57 -10.78
CA SER A 253 30.33 4.88 -10.11
C SER A 253 29.95 6.34 -10.36
N ARG A 254 28.65 6.64 -10.42
CA ARG A 254 28.14 8.01 -10.51
C ARG A 254 26.77 8.13 -9.84
N PRO A 255 26.51 9.19 -9.08
CA PRO A 255 25.16 9.50 -8.60
C PRO A 255 24.21 9.72 -9.80
N VAL A 256 22.96 9.31 -9.63
CA VAL A 256 21.88 9.53 -10.60
C VAL A 256 20.61 9.93 -9.86
N PRO A 257 19.66 10.63 -10.50
CA PRO A 257 18.34 10.84 -9.92
C PRO A 257 17.63 9.50 -9.67
N ALA A 258 16.71 9.49 -8.69
CA ALA A 258 15.82 8.35 -8.47
C ALA A 258 15.07 8.00 -9.78
N PRO A 259 15.06 6.72 -10.20
CA PRO A 259 14.24 6.28 -11.31
C PRO A 259 12.76 6.56 -11.06
N ARG A 260 11.97 6.66 -12.14
CA ARG A 260 10.52 6.82 -12.03
C ARG A 260 9.86 5.64 -11.29
N ASP A 261 10.34 4.42 -11.57
CA ASP A 261 9.97 3.22 -10.81
C ASP A 261 11.11 2.85 -9.85
N PRO A 262 10.94 3.11 -8.53
CA PRO A 262 11.97 2.83 -7.55
C PRO A 262 12.08 1.33 -7.21
N TYR A 263 11.18 0.49 -7.73
CA TYR A 263 11.16 -0.95 -7.45
C TYR A 263 11.60 -1.80 -8.64
N ASP A 264 12.20 -2.96 -8.34
CA ASP A 264 12.36 -4.06 -9.30
C ASP A 264 11.13 -4.99 -9.23
N GLU A 265 10.85 -5.71 -10.31
CA GLU A 265 9.86 -6.78 -10.26
C GLU A 265 10.55 -8.08 -9.88
N SER A 266 10.03 -8.80 -8.88
CA SER A 266 10.64 -10.03 -8.37
C SER A 266 10.74 -11.19 -9.37
N TRP A 267 10.12 -11.07 -10.55
CA TRP A 267 9.98 -12.12 -11.55
C TRP A 267 10.56 -11.80 -12.95
N ASN A 268 11.13 -10.61 -13.17
CA ASN A 268 11.69 -10.28 -14.48
C ASN A 268 13.14 -10.75 -14.57
N GLY A 269 13.29 -12.08 -14.72
CA GLY A 269 14.49 -12.75 -15.19
C GLY A 269 14.44 -12.96 -16.69
#